data_AF-A0A6D2JFF7-F1
#
_entry.id   AF-A0A6D2JFF7-F1
#
_cell.length_a   1.000
_cell.length_b   1.000
_cell.length_c   1.000
_cell.angle_alpha   90.00
_cell.angle_beta   90.00
_cell.angle_gamma   90.00
#
_symmetry.space_group_name_H-M   'P 1'
#
loop_
_entity.id
_entity.type
_entity.pdbx_description
1 polymer ?
#
loop_
_entity_poly.entity_id
_entity_poly.type
_entity_poly.pdbx_seq_one_letter_code
_entity_poly.pdbx_strand_id
1 'polypeptide(L)'
;MAYASSLDVIGCFGSTVADVGMLLHDISGYDRFDSTSSKQDVPEFQSQFLWMDHCGSKPLKGVKVGVICETLEEGVDSGVRSATQEAASHLEALGCVFTECLPLTIDVNKQ
;
A
#
# COMPACT_ATOMS: atom_id res chain seq x y z
N MET A 1 22.39 -4.17 -12.87
CA MET A 1 22.27 -2.93 -13.69
C MET A 1 20.93 -2.33 -13.35
N ALA A 2 20.89 -1.04 -13.04
CA ALA A 2 19.63 -0.31 -12.91
C ALA A 2 19.07 -0.04 -14.31
N TYR A 3 17.78 -0.25 -14.52
CA TYR A 3 17.08 0.06 -15.77
C TYR A 3 16.54 1.48 -15.75
N ALA A 4 15.98 1.91 -14.61
CA ALA A 4 15.56 3.27 -14.36
C ALA A 4 15.90 3.62 -12.90
N SER A 5 17.14 4.08 -12.65
CA SER A 5 17.71 4.16 -11.29
C SER A 5 16.92 5.00 -10.28
N SER A 6 16.10 5.93 -10.73
CA SER A 6 15.22 6.72 -9.86
C SER A 6 13.90 6.03 -9.49
N LEU A 7 13.56 4.94 -10.19
CA LEU A 7 12.31 4.17 -10.05
C LEU A 7 12.56 2.72 -9.61
N ASP A 8 13.78 2.21 -9.80
CA ASP A 8 14.13 0.83 -9.47
C ASP A 8 14.10 0.62 -7.95
N VAL A 9 13.27 -0.34 -7.51
CA VAL A 9 13.20 -0.79 -6.12
C VAL A 9 13.08 -2.31 -6.11
N ILE A 10 13.88 -3.00 -5.29
CA ILE A 10 13.75 -4.45 -5.11
C ILE A 10 12.50 -4.71 -4.25
N GLY A 11 11.68 -5.67 -4.67
CA GLY A 11 10.53 -6.16 -3.92
C GLY A 11 10.58 -7.69 -3.75
N CYS A 12 9.64 -8.22 -2.97
CA CYS A 12 9.49 -9.65 -2.75
C CYS A 12 8.05 -10.13 -3.06
N PHE A 13 7.94 -11.41 -3.42
CA PHE A 13 6.67 -12.10 -3.65
C PHE A 13 6.56 -13.28 -2.69
N GLY A 14 5.35 -13.52 -2.20
CA GLY A 14 5.04 -14.61 -1.28
C GLY A 14 3.56 -14.97 -1.36
N SER A 15 3.19 -16.11 -0.78
CA SER A 15 1.81 -16.60 -0.83
C SER A 15 0.91 -15.91 0.20
N THR A 16 1.49 -15.33 1.24
CA THR A 16 0.75 -14.60 2.29
C THR A 16 1.41 -13.26 2.59
N VAL A 17 0.64 -12.34 3.19
CA VAL A 17 1.15 -11.04 3.66
C VAL A 17 2.23 -11.23 4.73
N ALA A 18 2.11 -12.26 5.56
CA ALA A 18 3.10 -12.60 6.57
C ALA A 18 4.45 -13.00 5.94
N ASP A 19 4.45 -13.90 4.95
CA ASP A 19 5.67 -14.33 4.26
C ASP A 19 6.37 -13.15 3.59
N VAL A 20 5.62 -12.29 2.90
CA VAL A 20 6.14 -11.09 2.24
C VAL A 20 6.72 -10.12 3.28
N GLY A 21 6.04 -9.91 4.41
CA GLY A 21 6.54 -9.00 5.46
C GLY A 21 7.81 -9.51 6.14
N MET A 22 7.96 -10.82 6.32
CA MET A 22 9.20 -11.42 6.81
C MET A 22 10.36 -11.20 5.84
N LEU A 23 10.15 -11.55 4.57
CA LEU A 23 11.19 -11.37 3.53
C LEU A 23 11.54 -9.91 3.34
N LEU A 24 10.54 -9.01 3.33
CA LEU A 24 10.76 -7.57 3.19
C LEU A 24 11.56 -7.02 4.37
N HIS A 25 11.29 -7.48 5.61
CA HIS A 25 12.08 -7.08 6.78
C HIS A 25 13.56 -7.40 6.59
N ASP A 26 13.87 -8.63 6.18
CA ASP A 26 15.24 -9.13 6.08
C ASP A 26 16.06 -8.45 4.96
N ILE A 27 15.41 -8.02 3.88
CA ILE A 27 16.09 -7.35 2.75
C ILE A 27 16.11 -5.81 2.87
N SER A 28 15.30 -5.25 3.77
CA SER A 28 15.24 -3.80 3.97
C SER A 28 16.39 -3.31 4.85
N GLY A 29 16.81 -2.06 4.65
CA GLY A 29 17.78 -1.40 5.51
C GLY A 29 18.69 -0.44 4.75
N TYR A 30 19.44 0.34 5.52
CA TYR A 30 20.44 1.24 4.97
C TYR A 30 21.62 0.44 4.41
N ASP A 31 21.96 0.67 3.14
CA ASP A 31 23.16 0.12 2.51
C ASP A 31 24.18 1.24 2.28
N ARG A 32 25.36 1.10 2.90
CA ARG A 32 26.48 2.04 2.73
C ARG A 32 26.99 2.13 1.29
N PHE A 33 26.70 1.15 0.46
CA PHE A 33 27.10 1.11 -0.94
C PHE A 33 26.05 1.68 -1.90
N ASP A 34 24.85 2.01 -1.40
CA ASP A 34 23.79 2.62 -2.17
C ASP A 34 23.47 4.03 -1.64
N SER A 35 23.77 5.05 -2.45
CA SER A 35 23.56 6.45 -2.08
C SER A 35 22.10 6.87 -2.06
N THR A 36 21.19 6.10 -2.67
CA THR A 36 19.75 6.37 -2.64
C THR A 36 19.03 5.60 -1.54
N SER A 37 19.74 4.74 -0.80
CA SER A 37 19.17 4.00 0.33
C SER A 37 18.79 4.93 1.49
N SER A 38 17.60 4.72 2.05
CA SER A 38 17.11 5.49 3.19
C SER A 38 17.87 5.13 4.47
N LYS A 39 18.14 6.13 5.31
CA LYS A 39 18.72 5.95 6.66
C LYS A 39 17.65 5.73 7.74
N GLN A 40 16.38 5.62 7.35
CA GLN A 40 15.31 5.31 8.29
C GLN A 40 15.43 3.86 8.76
N ASP A 41 15.13 3.65 10.04
CA ASP A 41 15.09 2.31 10.60
C ASP A 41 13.98 1.48 9.94
N VAL A 42 14.26 0.20 9.73
CA VAL A 42 13.29 -0.74 9.16
C VAL A 42 12.19 -0.99 10.19
N PRO A 43 10.91 -0.79 9.84
CA PRO A 43 9.82 -1.10 10.75
C PRO A 43 9.78 -2.59 11.09
N GLU A 44 9.38 -2.89 12.33
CA GLU A 44 9.15 -4.26 12.74
C GLU A 44 7.81 -4.76 12.19
N PHE A 45 7.80 -5.22 10.93
CA PHE A 45 6.59 -5.59 10.21
C PHE A 45 5.78 -6.70 10.90
N GLN A 46 6.47 -7.69 11.48
CA GLN A 46 5.83 -8.82 12.14
C GLN A 46 4.97 -8.41 13.35
N SER A 47 5.43 -7.40 14.09
CA SER A 47 4.71 -6.87 15.26
C SER A 47 3.41 -6.15 14.91
N GLN A 48 3.23 -5.78 13.63
CA GLN A 48 2.07 -5.03 13.13
C GLN A 48 0.97 -5.94 12.59
N PHE A 49 1.20 -7.26 12.50
CA PHE A 49 0.19 -8.19 12.07
C PHE A 49 -0.89 -8.37 13.14
N LEU A 50 -2.13 -8.06 12.76
CA LEU A 50 -3.31 -8.32 13.57
C LEU A 50 -3.71 -9.79 13.40
N TRP A 51 -3.47 -10.59 14.44
CA TRP A 51 -3.93 -11.97 14.48
C TRP A 51 -5.45 -12.01 14.66
N MET A 52 -6.15 -12.81 13.84
CA MET A 52 -7.62 -12.85 13.79
C MET A 52 -8.29 -13.06 15.15
N ASP A 53 -7.63 -13.76 16.06
CA ASP A 53 -8.11 -14.09 17.40
C ASP A 53 -8.24 -12.85 18.32
N HIS A 54 -7.59 -11.75 17.95
CA HIS A 54 -7.59 -10.47 18.67
C HIS A 54 -8.37 -9.36 17.96
N CYS A 55 -9.01 -9.67 16.82
CA CYS A 55 -9.77 -8.70 16.06
C CYS A 55 -11.23 -8.63 16.53
N GLY A 56 -11.65 -7.46 17.02
CA GLY A 56 -13.07 -7.16 17.21
C GLY A 56 -13.82 -7.16 15.87
N SER A 57 -15.16 -7.02 15.90
CA SER A 57 -15.99 -7.09 14.68
C SER A 57 -15.69 -6.05 13.60
N LYS A 58 -14.91 -5.01 13.92
CA LYS A 58 -14.46 -3.95 12.99
C LYS A 58 -12.96 -3.69 13.16
N PRO A 59 -12.09 -4.57 12.64
CA PRO A 59 -10.65 -4.49 12.88
C PRO A 59 -9.99 -3.27 12.25
N LEU A 60 -10.61 -2.64 11.25
CA LEU A 60 -10.07 -1.48 10.54
C LEU A 60 -10.72 -0.16 10.96
N LYS A 61 -11.40 -0.14 12.12
CA LYS A 61 -12.10 1.05 12.61
C LYS A 61 -11.14 2.25 12.72
N GLY A 62 -11.43 3.31 11.96
CA GLY A 62 -10.67 4.56 11.99
C GLY A 62 -9.54 4.65 10.96
N VAL A 63 -9.27 3.56 10.22
CA VAL A 63 -8.39 3.61 9.05
C VAL A 63 -9.08 4.39 7.94
N LYS A 64 -8.37 5.35 7.33
CA LYS A 64 -8.86 6.13 6.20
C LYS A 64 -8.20 5.64 4.92
N VAL A 65 -8.99 5.39 3.88
CA VAL A 65 -8.51 4.93 2.57
C VAL A 65 -8.82 6.01 1.54
N GLY A 66 -7.78 6.53 0.90
CA GLY A 66 -7.90 7.47 -0.22
C GLY A 66 -8.13 6.73 -1.54
N VAL A 67 -9.14 7.13 -2.30
CA VAL A 67 -9.43 6.56 -3.64
C VAL A 67 -9.27 7.65 -4.68
N ILE A 68 -8.46 7.36 -5.71
CA ILE A 68 -8.29 8.21 -6.89
C ILE A 68 -9.29 7.70 -7.94
N CYS A 69 -10.44 8.36 -8.04
CA CYS A 69 -11.58 7.92 -8.85
C CYS A 69 -11.20 7.74 -10.34
N GLU A 70 -10.32 8.59 -10.85
CA GLU A 70 -9.83 8.59 -12.24
C GLU A 70 -9.12 7.29 -12.62
N THR A 71 -8.56 6.56 -11.64
CA THR A 71 -7.90 5.26 -11.88
C THR A 71 -8.86 4.12 -12.18
N LEU A 72 -10.17 4.34 -12.00
CA LEU A 72 -11.24 3.34 -12.18
C LEU A 72 -12.18 3.70 -13.34
N GLU A 73 -11.77 4.63 -14.20
CA GLU A 73 -12.55 5.10 -15.35
C GLU A 73 -12.26 4.30 -16.63
N GLU A 74 -12.14 4.98 -17.77
CA GLU A 74 -12.01 4.39 -19.09
C GLU A 74 -10.66 3.64 -19.25
N GLY A 75 -10.70 2.46 -19.87
CA GLY A 75 -9.52 1.61 -20.08
C GLY A 75 -9.33 0.51 -19.03
N VAL A 76 -10.11 0.51 -17.94
CA VAL A 76 -10.12 -0.59 -16.96
C VAL A 76 -11.17 -1.63 -17.35
N ASP A 77 -10.76 -2.91 -17.36
CA ASP A 77 -11.69 -4.02 -17.62
C ASP A 77 -12.81 -4.07 -16.56
N SER A 78 -14.02 -4.41 -17.01
CA SER A 78 -15.21 -4.44 -16.15
C SER A 78 -15.11 -5.41 -14.98
N GLY A 79 -14.40 -6.54 -15.15
CA GLY A 79 -14.13 -7.51 -14.08
C GLY A 79 -13.18 -6.95 -13.02
N VAL A 80 -12.15 -6.21 -13.44
CA VAL A 80 -11.21 -5.54 -12.53
C VAL A 80 -11.92 -4.45 -11.73
N ARG A 81 -12.77 -3.65 -12.39
CA ARG A 81 -13.56 -2.61 -11.72
C ARG A 81 -14.50 -3.20 -10.66
N SER A 82 -15.18 -4.29 -11.01
CA SER A 82 -16.09 -4.98 -10.08
C SER A 82 -15.35 -5.57 -8.88
N ALA A 83 -14.25 -6.28 -9.11
CA ALA A 83 -13.43 -6.86 -8.05
C ALA A 83 -12.85 -5.79 -7.10
N THR A 84 -12.44 -4.65 -7.65
CA THR A 84 -11.93 -3.51 -6.85
C THR A 84 -13.03 -2.91 -5.98
N GLN A 85 -14.25 -2.75 -6.52
CA GLN A 85 -15.39 -2.24 -5.78
C GLN A 85 -15.85 -3.21 -4.68
N GLU A 86 -15.81 -4.52 -4.94
CA GLU A 86 -16.09 -5.55 -3.92
C GLU A 86 -15.07 -5.51 -2.79
N ALA A 87 -13.78 -5.39 -3.11
CA ALA A 87 -12.71 -5.23 -2.12
C ALA A 87 -12.89 -3.96 -1.29
N ALA A 88 -13.26 -2.83 -1.91
CA ALA A 88 -13.54 -1.59 -1.20
C ALA A 88 -14.73 -1.74 -0.23
N SER A 89 -15.82 -2.36 -0.68
CA SER A 89 -17.01 -2.63 0.14
C SER A 89 -16.68 -3.55 1.31
N HIS A 90 -15.80 -4.54 1.11
CA HIS A 90 -15.32 -5.41 2.17
C HIS A 90 -14.51 -4.65 3.24
N LEU A 91 -13.60 -3.76 2.82
CA LEU A 91 -12.84 -2.91 3.74
C LEU A 91 -13.74 -1.94 4.53
N GLU A 92 -14.78 -1.41 3.90
CA GLU A 92 -15.76 -0.54 4.57
C GLU A 92 -16.54 -1.32 5.64
N ALA A 93 -16.96 -2.56 5.34
CA ALA A 93 -17.61 -3.45 6.30
C ALA A 93 -16.70 -3.76 7.51
N LEU A 94 -15.38 -3.88 7.29
CA LEU A 94 -14.37 -4.04 8.34
C LEU A 94 -14.10 -2.76 9.16
N GLY A 95 -14.65 -1.62 8.76
CA GLY A 95 -14.63 -0.36 9.51
C GLY A 95 -13.76 0.76 8.93
N CYS A 96 -13.22 0.60 7.72
CA CYS A 96 -12.52 1.68 7.02
C CYS A 96 -13.47 2.83 6.66
N VAL A 97 -12.90 4.03 6.52
CA VAL A 97 -13.57 5.21 5.97
C VAL A 97 -12.92 5.58 4.65
N PHE A 98 -13.71 5.64 3.58
CA PHE A 98 -13.22 6.04 2.27
C PHE A 98 -13.27 7.57 2.09
N THR A 99 -12.28 8.13 1.42
CA THR A 99 -12.26 9.54 1.04
C THR A 99 -11.74 9.66 -0.38
N GLU A 100 -12.38 10.49 -1.18
CA GLU A 100 -11.89 10.82 -2.50
C GLU A 100 -10.60 11.63 -2.38
N CYS A 101 -9.56 11.22 -3.08
CA CYS A 101 -8.30 11.94 -3.16
C CYS A 101 -8.02 12.31 -4.60
N LEU A 102 -7.79 13.62 -4.82
CA LEU A 102 -7.43 14.12 -6.13
C LEU A 102 -6.08 13.54 -6.56
N PRO A 103 -5.88 13.23 -7.85
CA PRO A 103 -4.56 13.00 -8.38
C PRO A 103 -3.73 14.26 -8.11
N LEU A 104 -2.44 14.06 -7.82
CA LEU A 104 -1.43 15.13 -7.66
C LEU A 104 -1.34 15.98 -8.95
N THR A 105 -2.35 16.81 -9.21
CA THR A 105 -2.21 17.99 -10.03
C THR A 105 -1.51 18.98 -9.12
N ILE A 106 -0.24 19.25 -9.40
CA ILE A 106 0.42 20.44 -8.86
C ILE A 106 -0.53 21.60 -9.14
N ASP A 107 -1.07 22.20 -8.10
CA ASP A 107 -1.90 23.39 -8.22
C ASP A 107 -1.02 24.51 -8.76
N VAL A 108 -1.00 24.67 -10.09
CA VAL A 108 -0.24 25.71 -10.79
C VAL A 108 -0.79 27.11 -10.44
N ASN A 109 -1.87 27.21 -9.66
CA ASN A 109 -2.47 28.47 -9.21
C ASN A 109 -2.19 28.83 -7.74
N LYS A 110 -1.33 28.10 -7.02
CA LYS A 110 -0.70 28.64 -5.81
C LYS A 110 0.63 29.30 -6.14
N GLN A 111 0.54 30.52 -6.68
CA GLN A 111 1.59 31.54 -6.50
C GLN A 111 1.45 32.20 -5.13
#